data_AF-A0A0F9UNB2-F1
#
_entry.id   AF-A0A0F9UNB2-F1
#
_cell.length_a   1.000
_cell.length_b   1.000
_cell.length_c   1.000
_cell.angle_alpha   90.00
_cell.angle_beta   90.00
_cell.angle_gamma   90.00
#
_symmetry.space_group_name_H-M   'P 1'
#
loop_
_entity.id
_entity.type
_entity.pdbx_description
1 polymer ?
#
loop_
_entity_poly.entity_id
_entity_poly.type
_entity_poly.pdbx_seq_one_letter_code
_entity_poly.pdbx_strand_id
1 'polypeptide(L)'
;MSLILKEKRKNLFLFAFLFSLFFLSLVSAQQPPPAPQTNVNINVGLQVEFTQVSIFENGEDHLFNAHVFNISTGLRVDNTTTNCTYHLFDNKGNHQINQQPMIFDATGIDWDFSVTGGNFTRNGGYSYLVVCNTAEIGGFLSAGFEVTPTGLINLFGFYIIILLISAILIIWGFAIRDPWIIVFGTFGLYFIGLYIMLNGIVGIRDMVTTWAIALIILGVAAYLSIRAAQEVVNG
;
A
#
# COMPACT_ATOMS: atom_id res chain seq x y z
N MET A 1 28.18 16.25 40.86
CA MET A 1 28.07 16.38 39.39
C MET A 1 28.42 15.09 38.63
N SER A 2 29.49 14.37 38.99
CA SER A 2 29.93 13.14 38.29
C SER A 2 28.93 11.95 38.31
N LEU A 3 28.25 11.69 39.44
CA LEU A 3 27.32 10.56 39.56
C LEU A 3 26.05 10.72 38.70
N ILE A 4 25.46 11.92 38.67
CA ILE A 4 24.25 12.23 37.89
C ILE A 4 24.51 12.07 36.38
N LEU A 5 25.70 12.48 35.91
CA LEU A 5 26.10 12.30 34.51
C LEU A 5 26.28 10.81 34.14
N LYS A 6 26.78 9.99 35.07
CA LYS A 6 26.99 8.56 34.85
C LYS A 6 25.68 7.79 34.76
N GLU A 7 24.69 8.16 35.56
CA GLU A 7 23.36 7.54 35.57
C GLU A 7 22.54 7.91 34.32
N LYS A 8 22.59 9.19 33.90
CA LYS A 8 21.99 9.64 32.63
C LYS A 8 22.54 8.88 31.41
N ARG A 9 23.85 8.62 31.37
CA ARG A 9 24.49 7.84 30.28
C ARG A 9 24.00 6.39 30.19
N LYS A 10 23.75 5.74 31.32
CA LYS A 10 23.30 4.34 31.37
C LYS A 10 21.87 4.20 30.83
N ASN A 11 20.99 5.15 31.18
CA ASN A 11 19.61 5.18 30.70
C ASN A 11 19.53 5.47 29.18
N LEU A 12 20.43 6.32 28.67
CA LEU A 12 20.50 6.60 27.23
C LEU A 12 20.89 5.35 26.42
N PHE A 13 21.87 4.57 26.88
CA PHE A 13 22.29 3.35 26.20
C PHE A 13 21.20 2.27 26.20
N LEU A 14 20.52 2.08 27.34
CA LEU A 14 19.42 1.11 27.44
C LEU A 14 18.25 1.51 26.53
N PHE A 15 17.92 2.81 26.49
CA PHE A 15 16.90 3.33 25.59
C PHE A 15 17.29 3.11 24.13
N ALA A 16 18.51 3.49 23.72
CA ALA A 16 18.98 3.29 22.35
C ALA A 16 18.95 1.81 21.94
N PHE A 17 19.30 0.90 22.85
CA PHE A 17 19.24 -0.54 22.61
C PHE A 17 17.79 -1.05 22.46
N LEU A 18 16.88 -0.70 23.37
CA LEU A 18 15.46 -1.07 23.29
C LEU A 18 14.79 -0.47 22.06
N PHE A 19 15.13 0.78 21.73
CA PHE A 19 14.69 1.45 20.51
C PHE A 19 15.18 0.68 19.28
N SER A 20 16.45 0.27 19.23
CA SER A 20 16.99 -0.54 18.11
C SER A 20 16.31 -1.91 17.98
N LEU A 21 15.99 -2.58 19.08
CA LEU A 21 15.24 -3.84 19.07
C LEU A 21 13.83 -3.67 18.51
N PHE A 22 13.20 -2.52 18.76
CA PHE A 22 11.92 -2.18 18.16
C PHE A 22 12.03 -2.04 16.64
N PHE A 23 13.05 -1.35 16.11
CA PHE A 23 13.26 -1.23 14.65
C PHE A 23 13.56 -2.57 13.95
N LEU A 24 14.19 -3.53 14.64
CA LEU A 24 14.40 -4.86 14.07
C LEU A 24 13.09 -5.61 13.80
N SER A 25 12.03 -5.33 14.57
CA SER A 25 10.69 -5.89 14.32
C SER A 25 9.93 -5.19 13.18
N LEU A 26 10.42 -4.02 12.74
CA LEU A 26 9.82 -3.20 11.67
C LEU A 26 10.31 -3.57 10.28
N VAL A 27 11.28 -4.49 10.16
CA VAL A 27 11.50 -5.24 8.94
C VAL A 27 10.36 -6.25 8.79
N SER A 28 9.12 -5.75 8.71
CA SER A 28 8.03 -6.49 8.13
C SER A 28 8.47 -6.75 6.70
N ALA A 29 8.85 -7.99 6.41
CA ALA A 29 9.01 -8.47 5.05
C ALA A 29 7.62 -8.40 4.41
N GLN A 30 7.23 -7.22 3.92
CA GLN A 30 6.15 -7.10 2.99
C GLN A 30 6.60 -7.89 1.78
N GLN A 31 6.13 -9.13 1.69
CA GLN A 31 6.43 -9.98 0.57
C GLN A 31 5.93 -9.20 -0.65
N PRO A 32 6.81 -8.84 -1.60
CA PRO A 32 6.37 -8.13 -2.78
C PRO A 32 5.24 -8.96 -3.41
N PRO A 33 4.23 -8.31 -4.02
CA PRO A 33 3.21 -9.05 -4.74
C PRO A 33 3.92 -10.08 -5.63
N PRO A 34 3.47 -11.34 -5.63
CA PRO A 34 4.13 -12.38 -6.39
C PRO A 34 4.31 -11.85 -7.82
N ALA A 35 5.54 -11.91 -8.31
CA ALA A 35 5.84 -11.44 -9.65
C ALA A 35 4.84 -12.08 -10.62
N PRO A 36 4.33 -11.34 -11.62
CA PRO A 36 3.38 -11.87 -12.56
C PRO A 36 3.90 -13.20 -13.12
N GLN A 37 3.09 -14.25 -13.03
CA GLN A 37 3.46 -15.52 -13.62
C GLN A 37 3.26 -15.38 -15.14
N THR A 38 4.38 -15.37 -15.85
CA THR A 38 4.43 -15.52 -17.30
C THR A 38 4.79 -16.97 -17.64
N ASN A 39 4.59 -17.36 -18.90
CA ASN A 39 5.01 -18.66 -19.42
C ASN A 39 6.50 -18.91 -19.19
N VAL A 40 6.85 -19.62 -18.11
CA VAL A 40 8.23 -19.91 -17.76
C VAL A 40 8.77 -20.99 -18.70
N ASN A 41 9.76 -20.64 -19.52
CA ASN A 41 10.58 -21.58 -20.30
C ASN A 41 9.91 -22.22 -21.54
N ILE A 42 9.11 -21.45 -22.27
CA ILE A 42 8.50 -21.90 -23.54
C ILE A 42 9.13 -21.15 -24.71
N ASN A 43 9.75 -21.87 -25.64
CA ASN A 43 10.36 -21.29 -26.85
C ASN A 43 9.36 -21.07 -28.00
N VAL A 44 8.11 -21.51 -27.82
CA VAL A 44 7.03 -21.42 -28.81
C VAL A 44 5.74 -21.08 -28.06
N GLY A 45 5.10 -19.97 -28.39
CA GLY A 45 3.89 -19.54 -27.69
C GLY A 45 3.60 -18.06 -27.86
N LEU A 46 2.62 -17.60 -27.09
CA LEU A 46 2.31 -16.18 -26.96
C LEU A 46 2.82 -15.66 -25.60
N GLN A 47 3.47 -14.51 -25.62
CA GLN A 47 3.79 -13.71 -24.44
C GLN A 47 2.74 -12.61 -24.31
N VAL A 48 2.02 -12.63 -23.20
CA VAL A 48 1.01 -11.62 -22.88
C VAL A 48 1.65 -10.64 -21.89
N GLU A 49 1.69 -9.37 -22.26
CA GLU A 49 2.13 -8.26 -21.44
C GLU A 49 0.96 -7.37 -21.09
N PHE A 50 1.03 -6.72 -19.93
CA PHE A 50 -0.10 -6.02 -19.35
C PHE A 50 0.36 -4.83 -18.52
N THR A 51 -0.43 -3.75 -18.51
CA THR A 51 -0.16 -2.60 -17.64
C THR A 51 -0.31 -3.01 -16.18
N GLN A 52 0.81 -3.12 -15.46
CA GLN A 52 0.79 -3.56 -14.06
C GLN A 52 0.24 -2.45 -13.16
N VAL A 53 -1.02 -2.62 -12.73
CA VAL A 53 -1.63 -1.81 -11.68
C VAL A 53 -1.77 -2.69 -10.44
N SER A 54 -1.13 -2.28 -9.35
CA SER A 54 -1.14 -3.05 -8.11
C SER A 54 -2.31 -2.71 -7.19
N ILE A 55 -2.98 -1.57 -7.41
CA ILE A 55 -4.02 -1.05 -6.50
C ILE A 55 -5.14 -0.37 -7.29
N PHE A 56 -6.38 -0.68 -6.93
CA PHE A 56 -7.56 0.02 -7.46
C PHE A 56 -8.42 0.58 -6.34
N GLU A 57 -9.18 1.64 -6.67
CA GLU A 57 -10.23 2.15 -5.81
C GLU A 57 -11.49 1.28 -5.91
N ASN A 58 -12.12 1.05 -4.76
CA ASN A 58 -13.38 0.31 -4.67
C ASN A 58 -14.50 1.05 -5.40
N GLY A 59 -15.12 0.38 -6.37
CA GLY A 59 -16.25 0.92 -7.13
C GLY A 59 -15.85 1.76 -8.34
N GLU A 60 -14.56 1.87 -8.67
CA GLU A 60 -14.09 2.56 -9.86
C GLU A 60 -14.09 1.63 -11.08
N ASP A 61 -14.48 2.16 -12.25
CA ASP A 61 -14.34 1.44 -13.52
C ASP A 61 -12.85 1.38 -13.93
N HIS A 62 -12.42 0.28 -14.52
CA HIS A 62 -11.04 0.17 -15.01
C HIS A 62 -10.97 -0.46 -16.39
N LEU A 63 -10.11 0.12 -17.24
CA LEU A 63 -9.80 -0.40 -18.56
C LEU A 63 -8.54 -1.25 -18.48
N PHE A 64 -8.71 -2.55 -18.71
CA PHE A 64 -7.62 -3.52 -18.75
C PHE A 64 -7.12 -3.64 -20.19
N ASN A 65 -5.82 -3.38 -20.43
CA ASN A 65 -5.21 -3.52 -21.75
C ASN A 65 -4.05 -4.54 -21.77
N ALA A 66 -4.03 -5.39 -22.79
CA ALA A 66 -3.01 -6.41 -22.99
C ALA A 66 -2.30 -6.23 -24.33
N HIS A 67 -0.99 -6.43 -24.36
CA HIS A 67 -0.23 -6.62 -25.59
C HIS A 67 0.18 -8.09 -25.71
N VAL A 68 0.15 -8.63 -26.93
CA VAL A 68 0.47 -10.04 -27.16
C VAL A 68 1.54 -10.13 -28.24
N PHE A 69 2.59 -10.88 -27.92
CA PHE A 69 3.74 -11.10 -28.77
C PHE A 69 3.88 -12.59 -29.07
N ASN A 70 4.26 -12.93 -30.29
CA ASN A 70 4.71 -14.28 -30.61
C ASN A 70 6.14 -14.44 -30.08
N ILE A 71 6.36 -15.40 -29.17
CA ILE A 71 7.66 -15.61 -28.52
C ILE A 71 8.76 -15.95 -29.54
N SER A 72 8.42 -16.73 -30.57
CA SER A 72 9.38 -17.21 -31.57
C SER A 72 9.86 -16.09 -32.50
N THR A 73 9.00 -15.12 -32.80
CA THR A 73 9.32 -14.04 -33.77
C THR A 73 9.57 -12.69 -33.10
N GLY A 74 9.14 -12.50 -31.85
CA GLY A 74 9.13 -11.22 -31.15
C GLY A 74 8.13 -10.20 -31.71
N LEU A 75 7.29 -10.58 -32.68
CA LEU A 75 6.32 -9.69 -33.32
C LEU A 75 5.02 -9.65 -32.53
N ARG A 76 4.37 -8.48 -32.51
CA ARG A 76 2.99 -8.34 -32.02
C ARG A 76 2.06 -9.14 -32.92
N VAL A 77 1.08 -9.79 -32.31
CA VAL A 77 -0.01 -10.44 -33.04
C VAL A 77 -1.24 -9.54 -33.05
N ASP A 78 -2.21 -9.85 -33.91
CA ASP A 78 -3.47 -9.12 -34.03
C ASP A 78 -4.67 -10.08 -33.88
N ASN A 79 -5.88 -9.55 -34.04
CA ASN A 79 -7.12 -10.33 -33.97
C ASN A 79 -7.40 -11.21 -35.20
N THR A 80 -6.54 -11.23 -36.22
CA THR A 80 -6.76 -12.12 -37.38
C THR A 80 -6.47 -13.58 -37.04
N THR A 81 -5.54 -13.80 -36.11
CA THR A 81 -5.08 -15.14 -35.72
C THR A 81 -5.20 -15.42 -34.23
N THR A 82 -5.39 -14.39 -33.39
CA THR A 82 -5.35 -14.50 -31.93
C THR A 82 -6.63 -13.99 -31.29
N ASN A 83 -7.19 -14.79 -30.40
CA ASN A 83 -8.31 -14.40 -29.54
C ASN A 83 -7.85 -14.35 -28.09
N CYS A 84 -8.30 -13.35 -27.34
CA CYS A 84 -7.99 -13.19 -25.92
C CYS A 84 -9.26 -13.18 -25.07
N THR A 85 -9.18 -13.79 -23.90
CA THR A 85 -10.25 -13.82 -22.91
C THR A 85 -9.75 -13.38 -21.54
N TYR A 86 -10.63 -12.74 -20.77
CA TYR A 86 -10.36 -12.17 -19.46
C TYR A 86 -11.16 -12.89 -18.36
N HIS A 87 -10.48 -13.18 -17.26
CA HIS A 87 -11.10 -13.65 -16.02
C HIS A 87 -10.73 -12.71 -14.88
N LEU A 88 -11.68 -12.51 -13.95
CA LEU A 88 -11.49 -11.77 -12.72
C LEU A 88 -11.94 -12.61 -11.53
N PHE A 89 -11.10 -12.69 -10.51
CA PHE A 89 -11.35 -13.40 -9.27
C PHE A 89 -11.35 -12.44 -8.09
N ASP A 90 -12.31 -12.62 -7.18
CA ASP A 90 -12.39 -11.86 -5.93
C ASP A 90 -11.37 -12.35 -4.89
N ASN A 91 -11.38 -11.70 -3.72
CA ASN A 91 -10.55 -12.05 -2.56
C ASN A 91 -10.86 -13.40 -1.90
N LYS A 92 -11.86 -14.13 -2.40
CA LYS A 92 -12.18 -15.50 -1.99
C LYS A 92 -11.91 -16.51 -3.11
N GLY A 93 -11.41 -16.06 -4.26
CA GLY A 93 -11.16 -16.88 -5.44
C GLY A 93 -12.41 -17.17 -6.27
N ASN A 94 -13.54 -16.48 -6.05
CA ASN A 94 -14.72 -16.64 -6.89
C ASN A 94 -14.60 -15.81 -8.17
N HIS A 95 -15.05 -16.37 -9.29
CA HIS A 95 -15.20 -15.62 -10.53
C HIS A 95 -16.19 -14.47 -10.36
N GLN A 96 -15.71 -13.24 -10.54
CA GLN A 96 -16.57 -12.08 -10.83
C GLN A 96 -16.83 -12.00 -12.33
N ILE A 97 -15.82 -12.31 -13.13
CA ILE A 97 -15.90 -12.38 -14.59
C ILE A 97 -15.32 -13.72 -15.03
N ASN A 98 -16.09 -14.46 -15.81
CA ASN A 98 -15.70 -15.77 -16.30
C ASN A 98 -15.54 -15.74 -17.84
N GLN A 99 -14.29 -15.81 -18.29
CA GLN A 99 -13.90 -16.02 -19.68
C GLN A 99 -14.60 -15.08 -20.68
N GLN A 100 -14.53 -13.78 -20.46
CA GLN A 100 -15.13 -12.82 -21.37
C GLN A 100 -14.15 -12.44 -22.49
N PRO A 101 -14.59 -12.35 -23.76
CA PRO A 101 -13.72 -11.96 -24.85
C PRO A 101 -13.26 -10.50 -24.68
N MET A 102 -11.98 -10.26 -24.92
CA MET A 102 -11.42 -8.91 -24.99
C MET A 102 -11.60 -8.34 -26.41
N ILE A 103 -11.77 -7.02 -26.51
CA ILE A 103 -11.96 -6.31 -27.78
C ILE A 103 -10.59 -5.87 -28.30
N PHE A 104 -10.26 -6.17 -29.54
CA PHE A 104 -9.00 -5.73 -30.13
C PHE A 104 -9.12 -4.29 -30.66
N ASP A 105 -8.24 -3.39 -30.20
CA ASP A 105 -8.06 -2.06 -30.80
C ASP A 105 -6.98 -2.11 -31.87
N ALA A 106 -7.38 -1.91 -33.13
CA ALA A 106 -6.47 -1.90 -34.26
C ALA A 106 -5.54 -0.66 -34.27
N THR A 107 -5.88 0.40 -33.53
CA THR A 107 -5.09 1.64 -33.46
C THR A 107 -3.92 1.48 -32.48
N GLY A 108 -4.19 1.00 -31.27
CA GLY A 108 -3.20 0.71 -30.23
C GLY A 108 -2.43 -0.61 -30.44
N ILE A 109 -3.01 -1.57 -31.17
CA ILE A 109 -2.53 -2.94 -31.30
C ILE A 109 -2.45 -3.61 -29.91
N ASP A 110 -3.60 -3.59 -29.24
CA ASP A 110 -3.85 -4.16 -27.92
C ASP A 110 -5.26 -4.75 -27.81
N TRP A 111 -5.44 -5.56 -26.78
CA TRP A 111 -6.72 -6.13 -26.38
C TRP A 111 -7.21 -5.41 -25.14
N ASP A 112 -8.40 -4.85 -25.24
CA ASP A 112 -9.04 -4.05 -24.21
C ASP A 112 -10.22 -4.79 -23.58
N PHE A 113 -10.36 -4.60 -22.27
CA PHE A 113 -11.52 -5.08 -21.53
C PHE A 113 -11.88 -4.10 -20.41
N SER A 114 -13.08 -3.52 -20.49
CA SER A 114 -13.58 -2.63 -19.46
C SER A 114 -14.27 -3.42 -18.36
N VAL A 115 -13.77 -3.29 -17.13
CA VAL A 115 -14.38 -3.86 -15.93
C VAL A 115 -15.09 -2.75 -15.19
N THR A 116 -16.38 -2.92 -14.96
CA THR A 116 -17.15 -1.95 -14.19
C THR A 116 -16.86 -2.07 -12.69
N GLY A 117 -16.94 -0.97 -11.97
CA GLY A 117 -16.72 -0.86 -10.53
C GLY A 117 -17.65 -1.74 -9.69
N GLY A 118 -18.77 -2.17 -10.26
CA GLY A 118 -19.66 -3.18 -9.66
C GLY A 118 -18.99 -4.54 -9.40
N ASN A 119 -17.86 -4.84 -10.06
CA ASN A 119 -17.04 -6.02 -9.80
C ASN A 119 -16.04 -5.83 -8.64
N PHE A 120 -15.83 -4.60 -8.19
CA PHE A 120 -14.87 -4.23 -7.14
C PHE A 120 -15.57 -3.78 -5.85
N THR A 121 -16.67 -4.45 -5.47
CA THR A 121 -17.50 -4.04 -4.32
C THR A 121 -16.86 -4.34 -2.96
N ARG A 122 -15.89 -5.26 -2.91
CA ARG A 122 -15.20 -5.66 -1.66
C ARG A 122 -13.75 -5.27 -1.69
N ASN A 123 -13.22 -4.81 -0.56
CA ASN A 123 -11.79 -4.57 -0.41
C ASN A 123 -11.01 -5.88 -0.24
N GLY A 124 -9.75 -5.88 -0.65
CA GLY A 124 -8.82 -6.99 -0.49
C GLY A 124 -8.09 -7.34 -1.78
N GLY A 125 -7.37 -8.46 -1.76
CA GLY A 125 -6.64 -8.94 -2.93
C GLY A 125 -7.58 -9.53 -3.99
N TYR A 126 -7.44 -9.12 -5.23
CA TYR A 126 -8.08 -9.71 -6.40
C TYR A 126 -6.99 -10.28 -7.29
N SER A 127 -7.40 -11.07 -8.27
CA SER A 127 -6.50 -11.48 -9.35
C SER A 127 -7.23 -11.52 -10.67
N TYR A 128 -6.49 -11.29 -11.75
CA TYR A 128 -6.98 -11.48 -13.10
C TYR A 128 -6.13 -12.51 -13.84
N LEU A 129 -6.74 -13.07 -14.87
CA LEU A 129 -6.09 -13.99 -15.80
C LEU A 129 -6.49 -13.58 -17.21
N VAL A 130 -5.50 -13.29 -18.04
CA VAL A 130 -5.67 -13.09 -19.47
C VAL A 130 -5.14 -14.32 -20.17
N VAL A 131 -5.97 -14.95 -21.00
CA VAL A 131 -5.58 -16.10 -21.82
C VAL A 131 -5.76 -15.71 -23.26
N CYS A 132 -4.70 -15.83 -24.05
CA CYS A 132 -4.70 -15.57 -25.48
C CYS A 132 -4.31 -16.83 -26.23
N ASN A 133 -5.03 -17.16 -27.29
CA ASN A 133 -4.76 -18.34 -28.09
C ASN A 133 -5.03 -18.13 -29.57
N THR A 134 -4.26 -18.83 -30.37
CA THR A 134 -4.49 -19.06 -31.79
C THR A 134 -5.07 -20.47 -31.98
N ALA A 135 -5.11 -20.98 -33.21
CA ALA A 135 -5.43 -22.38 -33.49
C ALA A 135 -4.34 -23.36 -33.02
N GLU A 136 -3.08 -22.93 -32.91
CA GLU A 136 -1.92 -23.83 -32.71
C GLU A 136 -1.14 -23.57 -31.42
N ILE A 137 -1.06 -22.30 -31.02
CA ILE A 137 -0.27 -21.84 -29.86
C ILE A 137 -1.10 -20.95 -28.95
N GLY A 138 -0.73 -20.91 -27.67
CA GLY A 138 -1.37 -20.05 -26.67
C GLY A 138 -0.39 -19.40 -25.71
N GLY A 139 -0.94 -18.55 -24.85
CA GLY A 139 -0.23 -17.86 -23.81
C GLY A 139 -1.18 -17.32 -22.75
N PHE A 140 -0.66 -17.09 -21.55
CA PHE A 140 -1.43 -16.49 -20.48
C PHE A 140 -0.56 -15.59 -19.60
N LEU A 141 -1.24 -14.71 -18.87
CA LEU A 141 -0.66 -13.92 -17.79
C LEU A 141 -1.64 -13.91 -16.63
N SER A 142 -1.13 -14.14 -15.43
CA SER A 142 -1.88 -13.92 -14.20
C SER A 142 -1.15 -12.97 -13.26
N ALA A 143 -1.90 -12.02 -12.71
CA ALA A 143 -1.41 -11.08 -11.72
C ALA A 143 -2.47 -10.81 -10.64
N GLY A 144 -1.98 -10.53 -9.44
CA GLY A 144 -2.78 -10.08 -8.31
C GLY A 144 -2.68 -8.57 -8.12
N PHE A 145 -3.73 -7.98 -7.55
CA PHE A 145 -3.80 -6.56 -7.20
C PHE A 145 -4.66 -6.37 -5.94
N GLU A 146 -4.60 -5.20 -5.32
CA GLU A 146 -5.39 -4.88 -4.13
C GLU A 146 -6.48 -3.84 -4.42
N VAL A 147 -7.74 -4.14 -4.08
CA VAL A 147 -8.82 -3.15 -4.10
C VAL A 147 -8.91 -2.51 -2.72
N THR A 148 -8.72 -1.20 -2.65
CA THR A 148 -8.80 -0.43 -1.41
C THR A 148 -9.89 0.64 -1.49
N PRO A 149 -10.41 1.14 -0.36
CA PRO A 149 -11.45 2.18 -0.38
C PRO A 149 -11.06 3.47 -1.10
N THR A 150 -9.77 3.75 -1.26
CA THR A 150 -9.25 5.04 -1.73
C THR A 150 -8.26 4.91 -2.90
N GLY A 151 -7.99 3.69 -3.39
CA GLY A 151 -6.95 3.46 -4.40
C GLY A 151 -5.51 3.67 -3.90
N LEU A 152 -5.31 3.82 -2.58
CA LEU A 152 -3.99 4.01 -1.97
C LEU A 152 -3.52 2.75 -1.22
N ILE A 153 -2.20 2.60 -1.08
CA ILE A 153 -1.56 1.54 -0.28
C ILE A 153 -2.07 1.62 1.17
N ASN A 154 -2.37 0.46 1.76
CA ASN A 154 -2.69 0.38 3.17
C ASN A 154 -1.45 0.66 4.04
N LEU A 155 -1.29 1.93 4.41
CA LEU A 155 -0.22 2.40 5.29
C LEU A 155 -0.61 2.38 6.78
N PHE A 156 -1.71 1.73 7.16
CA PHE A 156 -2.21 1.69 8.53
C PHE A 156 -1.14 1.22 9.53
N GLY A 157 -0.40 0.16 9.19
CA GLY A 157 0.68 -0.37 10.04
C GLY A 157 1.76 0.66 10.31
N PHE A 158 2.17 1.40 9.27
CA PHE A 158 3.16 2.48 9.39
C PHE A 158 2.70 3.59 10.35
N TYR A 159 1.42 3.95 10.35
CA TYR A 159 0.88 4.96 11.28
C TYR A 159 0.84 4.48 12.73
N ILE A 160 0.43 3.24 12.96
CA ILE A 160 0.44 2.65 14.31
C ILE A 160 1.86 2.66 14.88
N ILE A 161 2.87 2.37 14.05
CA ILE A 161 4.27 2.41 14.46
C ILE A 161 4.70 3.82 14.87
N ILE A 162 4.43 4.84 14.03
CA ILE A 162 4.75 6.24 14.38
C ILE A 162 4.03 6.65 15.66
N LEU A 163 2.78 6.23 15.84
CA LEU A 163 1.98 6.57 17.03
C LEU A 163 2.59 5.97 18.29
N LEU A 164 3.00 4.70 18.23
CA LEU A 164 3.65 4.01 19.35
C LEU A 164 5.00 4.66 19.69
N ILE A 165 5.83 4.96 18.69
CA ILE A 165 7.12 5.63 18.90
C ILE A 165 6.89 7.01 19.54
N SER A 166 5.92 7.78 19.04
CA SER A 166 5.56 9.09 19.58
C SER A 166 5.11 8.99 21.04
N ALA A 167 4.24 8.02 21.36
CA ALA A 167 3.76 7.79 22.72
C ALA A 167 4.90 7.40 23.67
N ILE A 168 5.80 6.52 23.24
CA ILE A 168 6.98 6.12 24.03
C ILE A 168 7.88 7.32 24.31
N LEU A 169 8.18 8.14 23.29
CA LEU A 169 9.00 9.35 23.46
C LEU A 169 8.35 10.34 24.43
N ILE A 170 7.04 10.57 24.32
CA ILE A 170 6.31 11.48 25.22
C ILE A 170 6.36 10.98 26.67
N ILE A 171 6.00 9.71 26.90
CA ILE A 171 6.02 9.10 28.24
C ILE A 171 7.43 9.15 28.83
N TRP A 172 8.42 8.80 28.03
CA TRP A 172 9.82 8.80 28.46
C TRP A 172 10.32 10.21 28.77
N GLY A 173 10.01 11.19 27.91
CA GLY A 173 10.34 12.60 28.11
C GLY A 173 9.77 13.16 29.42
N PHE A 174 8.52 12.83 29.76
CA PHE A 174 7.93 13.16 31.06
C PHE A 174 8.65 12.47 32.22
N ALA A 175 9.05 11.21 32.08
CA ALA A 175 9.72 10.45 33.13
C ALA A 175 11.11 11.04 33.51
N ILE A 176 11.87 11.50 32.52
CA ILE A 176 13.19 12.11 32.73
C ILE A 176 13.15 13.63 32.90
N ARG A 177 11.96 14.24 32.78
CA ARG A 177 11.74 15.69 32.80
C ARG A 177 12.58 16.43 31.75
N ASP A 178 12.66 15.88 30.54
CA ASP A 178 13.35 16.50 29.41
C ASP A 178 12.32 17.00 28.39
N PRO A 179 12.09 18.33 28.31
CA PRO A 179 11.07 18.89 27.44
C PRO A 179 11.40 18.74 25.95
N TRP A 180 12.68 18.63 25.56
CA TRP A 180 13.05 18.47 24.15
C TRP A 180 12.59 17.12 23.59
N ILE A 181 12.67 16.07 24.40
CA ILE A 181 12.21 14.73 24.01
C ILE A 181 10.69 14.69 23.86
N ILE A 182 9.96 15.43 24.71
CA ILE A 182 8.50 15.57 24.60
C ILE A 182 8.13 16.26 23.27
N VAL A 183 8.79 17.37 22.93
CA VAL A 183 8.58 18.08 21.66
C VAL A 183 8.92 17.18 20.45
N PHE A 184 9.95 16.34 20.56
CA PHE A 184 10.25 15.38 19.50
C PHE A 184 9.14 14.34 19.30
N GLY A 185 8.57 13.84 20.40
CA GLY A 185 7.44 12.92 20.34
C GLY A 185 6.17 13.55 19.77
N THR A 186 5.92 14.84 20.01
CA THR A 186 4.73 15.52 19.45
C THR A 186 4.82 15.74 17.95
N PHE A 187 6.01 15.83 17.34
CA PHE A 187 6.14 15.87 15.88
C PHE A 187 5.52 14.65 15.19
N GLY A 188 5.69 13.45 15.77
CA GLY A 188 5.07 12.24 15.22
C GLY A 188 3.54 12.28 15.32
N LEU A 189 2.99 12.84 16.40
CA LEU A 189 1.54 13.07 16.52
C LEU A 189 1.04 14.10 15.50
N TYR A 190 1.77 15.19 15.26
CA TYR A 190 1.42 16.17 14.23
C TYR A 190 1.40 15.54 12.84
N PHE A 191 2.42 14.75 12.51
CA PHE A 191 2.52 14.07 11.24
C PHE A 191 1.32 13.14 11.01
N ILE A 192 0.98 12.31 12.01
CA ILE A 192 -0.19 11.42 11.95
C ILE A 192 -1.49 12.22 11.83
N GLY A 193 -1.67 13.25 12.66
CA GLY A 193 -2.89 14.05 12.66
C GLY A 193 -3.14 14.74 11.31
N LEU A 194 -2.10 15.34 10.72
CA LEU A 194 -2.20 15.95 9.38
C LEU A 194 -2.41 14.90 8.30
N TYR A 195 -1.72 13.76 8.38
CA TYR A 195 -1.89 12.69 7.41
C TYR A 195 -3.34 12.17 7.40
N ILE A 196 -3.89 11.88 8.58
CA ILE A 196 -5.28 11.41 8.74
C ILE A 196 -6.26 12.45 8.17
N MET A 197 -5.99 13.74 8.37
CA MET A 197 -6.84 14.81 7.84
C MET A 197 -6.84 14.85 6.31
N LEU A 198 -5.70 14.62 5.66
CA LEU A 198 -5.54 14.70 4.20
C LEU A 198 -6.00 13.42 3.48
N ASN A 199 -5.65 12.26 4.01
CA ASN A 199 -5.82 10.97 3.31
C ASN A 199 -6.90 10.07 3.95
N GLY A 200 -7.40 10.46 5.10
CA GLY A 200 -8.34 9.67 5.87
C GLY A 200 -7.71 8.51 6.67
N ILE A 201 -8.55 7.68 7.27
CA ILE A 201 -8.16 6.41 7.90
C ILE A 201 -8.67 5.28 7.01
N VAL A 202 -7.75 4.41 6.57
CA VAL A 202 -8.10 3.24 5.76
C VAL A 202 -9.17 2.41 6.48
N GLY A 203 -10.30 2.18 5.82
CA GLY A 203 -11.42 1.41 6.36
C GLY A 203 -12.53 2.22 7.05
N ILE A 204 -12.32 3.51 7.31
CA ILE A 204 -13.37 4.41 7.79
C ILE A 204 -13.79 5.31 6.63
N ARG A 205 -14.99 5.06 6.09
CA ARG A 205 -15.55 5.88 4.99
C ARG A 205 -16.05 7.26 5.44
N ASP A 206 -16.26 7.45 6.73
CA ASP A 206 -16.85 8.68 7.23
C ASP A 206 -15.80 9.79 7.41
N MET A 207 -15.97 10.83 6.61
CA MET A 207 -15.14 12.04 6.64
C MET A 207 -15.21 12.73 8.01
N VAL A 208 -16.37 12.69 8.68
CA VAL A 208 -16.61 13.41 9.94
C VAL A 208 -15.80 12.80 11.08
N THR A 209 -15.93 11.49 11.31
CA THR A 209 -15.15 10.77 12.33
C THR A 209 -13.67 10.89 12.09
N THR A 210 -13.24 10.78 10.84
CA THR A 210 -11.83 10.86 10.48
C THR A 210 -11.23 12.24 10.77
N TRP A 211 -11.95 13.31 10.42
CA TRP A 211 -11.56 14.68 10.74
C TRP A 211 -11.55 14.95 12.24
N ALA A 212 -12.55 14.46 12.98
CA ALA A 212 -12.62 14.61 14.43
C ALA A 212 -11.41 13.97 15.12
N ILE A 213 -11.05 12.75 14.73
CA ILE A 213 -9.87 12.04 15.26
C ILE A 213 -8.58 12.83 14.96
N ALA A 214 -8.42 13.30 13.71
CA ALA A 214 -7.26 14.12 13.34
C ALA A 214 -7.15 15.39 14.20
N LEU A 215 -8.24 16.13 14.38
CA LEU A 215 -8.26 17.37 15.18
C LEU A 215 -7.96 17.10 16.65
N ILE A 216 -8.45 16.00 17.22
CA ILE A 216 -8.12 15.60 18.60
C ILE A 216 -6.62 15.33 18.73
N ILE A 217 -6.03 14.55 17.81
CA ILE A 217 -4.59 14.24 17.83
C ILE A 217 -3.76 15.53 17.72
N LEU A 218 -4.12 16.42 16.79
CA LEU A 218 -3.44 17.71 16.62
C LEU A 218 -3.58 18.62 17.84
N GLY A 219 -4.76 18.65 18.47
CA GLY A 219 -4.99 19.40 19.69
C GLY A 219 -4.14 18.89 20.86
N VAL A 220 -4.05 17.57 21.03
CA VAL A 220 -3.18 16.95 22.05
C VAL A 220 -1.70 17.26 21.77
N ALA A 221 -1.26 17.10 20.51
CA ALA A 221 0.11 17.41 20.12
C ALA A 221 0.46 18.89 20.39
N ALA A 222 -0.44 19.82 20.07
CA ALA A 222 -0.27 21.24 20.34
C ALA A 222 -0.20 21.57 21.82
N TYR A 223 -1.13 21.02 22.62
CA TYR A 223 -1.12 21.21 24.07
C TYR A 223 0.19 20.74 24.70
N LEU A 224 0.63 19.52 24.37
CA LEU A 224 1.88 18.95 24.90
C LEU A 224 3.11 19.75 24.46
N SER A 225 3.16 20.20 23.21
CA SER A 225 4.27 21.00 22.68
C SER A 225 4.37 22.35 23.38
N ILE A 226 3.25 23.05 23.57
CA ILE A 226 3.20 24.35 24.27
C ILE A 226 3.64 24.19 25.72
N ARG A 227 3.14 23.17 26.43
CA ARG A 227 3.53 22.91 27.82
C ARG A 227 5.03 22.62 27.94
N ALA A 228 5.57 21.75 27.07
CA ALA A 228 7.00 21.44 27.08
C ALA A 228 7.83 22.70 26.78
N ALA A 229 7.40 23.57 25.85
CA ALA A 229 8.06 24.84 25.57
C ALA A 229 8.05 25.80 26.77
N GLN A 230 6.95 25.86 27.53
CA GLN A 230 6.89 26.66 28.76
C GLN A 230 7.87 26.13 29.82
N GLU A 231 8.03 24.81 29.94
CA GLU A 231 9.01 24.20 30.85
C GLU A 231 10.46 24.53 30.44
N VAL A 232 10.77 24.66 29.13
CA VAL A 232 12.08 25.13 28.63
C VAL A 232 12.35 26.59 28.97
N VAL A 233 11.34 27.46 28.87
CA VAL A 233 11.52 28.90 29.12
C VAL A 233 11.64 29.22 30.61
N ASN A 234 10.91 28.47 31.46
CA ASN A 234 10.84 28.74 32.90
C ASN A 234 11.90 28.00 33.74
N GLY A 235 12.52 26.96 33.21
CA GLY A 235 13.49 26.10 33.90
C GLY A 235 14.93 26.35 33.45
#